data_AF-A0A259DHD4-F1
#
_entry.id   AF-A0A259DHD4-F1
#
_cell.length_a   1.000
_cell.length_b   1.000
_cell.length_c   1.000
_cell.angle_alpha   90.00
_cell.angle_beta   90.00
_cell.angle_gamma   90.00
#
_symmetry.space_group_name_H-M   'P 1'
#
loop_
_entity.id
_entity.type
_entity.pdbx_description
1 polymer ?
#
loop_
_entity_poly.entity_id
_entity_poly.type
_entity_poly.pdbx_seq_one_letter_code
_entity_poly.pdbx_strand_id
1 'polypeptide(L)'
;FAVTTAWIKTEPVLVALIAAAVIGDPLSLPVLAAIVIATAGVVILSTKPEVTEAMLSDLGPAATGLLAGLMFGLAAIGFRGGILALPEGGFLIRASTVLVLSLVIQSGLLLLWLALFERKALTASFGVWRTSLLAGFLGAFASQFWFIGFSLTTAANVRTLALVEVLMALGVSAWVFGQPVTGRQKVGMAVVVLGVGLLLGAQA
;
A
#
# COMPACT_ATOMS: atom_id res chain seq x y z
N PHE A 1 -2.63 6.52 -16.95
CA PHE A 1 -2.95 5.33 -16.14
C PHE A 1 -1.71 4.51 -15.80
N ALA A 2 -1.03 3.86 -16.76
CA ALA A 2 0.15 3.03 -16.45
C ALA A 2 1.29 3.79 -15.74
N VAL A 3 1.61 5.02 -16.21
CA VAL A 3 2.58 5.92 -15.57
C VAL A 3 2.16 6.31 -14.14
N THR A 4 0.88 6.64 -13.94
CA THR A 4 0.30 6.95 -12.63
C THR A 4 0.45 5.78 -11.66
N THR A 5 0.11 4.56 -12.08
CA THR A 5 0.26 3.35 -11.25
C THR A 5 1.72 3.03 -10.94
N ALA A 6 2.63 3.33 -11.87
CA ALA A 6 4.06 3.20 -11.63
C ALA A 6 4.57 4.17 -10.56
N TRP A 7 4.12 5.43 -10.59
CA TRP A 7 4.41 6.41 -9.54
C TRP A 7 3.78 6.07 -8.20
N ILE A 8 2.58 5.46 -8.18
CA ILE A 8 1.98 4.98 -6.92
C ILE A 8 2.87 3.93 -6.25
N LYS A 9 3.59 3.10 -7.01
CA LYS A 9 4.50 2.09 -6.43
C LYS A 9 5.68 2.70 -5.64
N THR A 10 5.95 3.99 -5.80
CA THR A 10 6.95 4.70 -4.97
C THR A 10 6.39 5.19 -3.63
N GLU A 11 5.14 4.87 -3.32
CA GLU A 11 4.47 5.18 -2.06
C GLU A 11 5.31 4.83 -0.81
N PRO A 12 5.94 3.64 -0.68
CA PRO A 12 6.67 3.28 0.55
C PRO A 12 7.79 4.27 0.90
N VAL A 13 8.46 4.84 -0.10
CA VAL A 13 9.49 5.87 0.09
C VAL A 13 8.87 7.16 0.64
N LEU A 14 7.74 7.59 0.09
CA LEU A 14 7.01 8.76 0.58
C LEU A 14 6.51 8.56 2.01
N VAL A 15 5.95 7.38 2.31
CA VAL A 15 5.51 7.01 3.66
C VAL A 15 6.68 7.10 4.64
N ALA A 16 7.85 6.57 4.28
CA ALA A 16 9.03 6.60 5.14
C ALA A 16 9.47 8.03 5.47
N LEU A 17 9.57 8.89 4.46
CA LEU A 17 9.99 10.28 4.63
C LEU A 17 8.98 11.10 5.46
N ILE A 18 7.69 10.93 5.17
CA ILE A 18 6.64 11.66 5.89
C ILE A 18 6.50 11.12 7.33
N ALA A 19 6.61 9.81 7.56
CA ALA A 19 6.52 9.23 8.90
C ALA A 19 7.66 9.73 9.79
N ALA A 20 8.88 9.81 9.25
CA ALA A 20 10.02 10.40 9.94
C ALA A 20 9.80 11.88 10.28
N ALA A 21 9.21 12.65 9.37
CA ALA A 21 8.97 14.08 9.57
C ALA A 21 7.79 14.40 10.52
N VAL A 22 6.70 13.62 10.47
CA VAL A 22 5.44 13.92 11.17
C VAL A 22 5.33 13.20 12.51
N ILE A 23 5.68 11.91 12.55
CA ILE A 23 5.57 11.08 13.77
C ILE A 23 6.92 11.02 14.52
N GLY A 24 8.03 11.35 13.85
CA GLY A 24 9.37 11.15 14.41
C GLY A 24 9.78 9.68 14.45
N ASP A 25 9.19 8.84 13.59
CA ASP A 25 9.58 7.42 13.50
C ASP A 25 11.08 7.32 13.17
N PRO A 26 11.86 6.48 13.87
CA PRO A 26 13.31 6.39 13.71
C PRO A 26 13.65 5.83 12.33
N LEU A 27 13.99 6.73 11.41
CA LEU A 27 14.40 6.39 10.05
C LEU A 27 15.93 6.37 9.97
N SER A 28 16.51 5.19 10.09
CA SER A 28 17.95 5.01 9.88
C SER A 28 18.28 5.03 8.38
N LEU A 29 19.48 5.52 8.04
CA LEU A 29 19.98 5.50 6.65
C LEU A 29 19.90 4.11 6.01
N PRO A 30 20.25 3.00 6.72
CA PRO A 30 20.10 1.65 6.19
C PRO A 30 18.66 1.26 5.86
N VAL A 31 17.69 1.62 6.72
CA VAL A 31 16.26 1.37 6.49
C VAL A 31 15.78 2.14 5.26
N LEU A 32 16.13 3.42 5.14
CA LEU A 32 15.77 4.21 3.96
C LEU A 32 16.35 3.61 2.67
N ALA A 33 17.63 3.20 2.68
CA ALA A 33 18.26 2.55 1.54
C ALA A 33 17.53 1.25 1.16
N ALA A 34 17.16 0.42 2.14
CA ALA A 34 16.39 -0.80 1.92
C ALA A 34 15.02 -0.54 1.26
N ILE A 35 14.30 0.49 1.72
CA ILE A 35 13.01 0.90 1.15
C ILE A 35 13.17 1.36 -0.30
N VAL A 36 14.19 2.18 -0.59
CA VAL A 36 14.47 2.66 -1.95
C VAL A 36 14.82 1.49 -2.87
N ILE A 37 15.66 0.55 -2.43
CA ILE A 37 16.05 -0.64 -3.20
C ILE A 37 14.81 -1.50 -3.48
N ALA A 38 14.01 -1.82 -2.47
CA ALA A 38 12.81 -2.64 -2.63
C ALA A 38 11.80 -1.98 -3.59
N THR A 39 11.61 -0.68 -3.45
CA THR A 39 10.73 0.12 -4.32
C THR A 39 11.22 0.12 -5.77
N ALA A 40 12.51 0.34 -6.00
CA ALA A 40 13.11 0.29 -7.33
C ALA A 40 12.93 -1.09 -7.98
N GLY A 41 13.12 -2.17 -7.21
CA GLY A 41 12.86 -3.53 -7.65
C GLY A 41 11.42 -3.73 -8.13
N VAL A 42 10.43 -3.24 -7.38
CA VAL A 42 9.02 -3.33 -7.77
C VAL A 42 8.69 -2.49 -9.01
N VAL A 43 9.28 -1.31 -9.16
CA VAL A 43 9.11 -0.49 -10.37
C VAL A 43 9.67 -1.23 -11.58
N ILE A 44 10.90 -1.74 -11.50
CA ILE A 44 11.52 -2.54 -12.57
C ILE A 44 10.64 -3.74 -12.92
N LEU A 45 10.12 -4.42 -11.91
CA LEU A 45 9.30 -5.61 -12.06
C LEU A 45 7.95 -5.35 -12.73
N SER A 46 7.35 -4.20 -12.45
CA SER A 46 5.93 -3.93 -12.75
C SER A 46 5.70 -2.99 -13.93
N THR A 47 6.69 -2.22 -14.34
CA THR A 47 6.58 -1.34 -15.51
C THR A 47 7.20 -2.00 -16.74
N LYS A 48 6.79 -1.54 -17.92
CA LYS A 48 7.50 -1.84 -19.18
C LYS A 48 8.53 -0.74 -19.45
N PRO A 49 9.57 -0.98 -20.29
CA PRO A 49 10.57 0.04 -20.61
C PRO A 49 9.95 1.34 -21.13
N GLU A 50 8.93 1.24 -21.99
CA GLU A 50 8.27 2.42 -22.56
C GLU A 50 7.54 3.25 -21.49
N VAL A 51 7.00 2.58 -20.47
CA VAL A 51 6.34 3.24 -19.34
C VAL A 51 7.36 3.94 -18.44
N THR A 52 8.53 3.34 -18.22
CA THR A 52 9.61 3.96 -17.42
C THR A 52 10.14 5.23 -18.09
N GLU A 53 10.29 5.23 -19.42
CA GLU A 53 10.69 6.42 -20.16
C GLU A 53 9.60 7.51 -20.09
N ALA A 54 8.33 7.11 -20.24
CA ALA A 54 7.19 8.01 -20.09
C ALA A 54 7.01 8.58 -18.67
N MET A 55 7.51 7.90 -17.62
CA MET A 55 7.43 8.42 -16.25
C MET A 55 8.17 9.74 -16.06
N LEU A 56 9.22 10.00 -16.85
CA LEU A 56 10.03 11.21 -16.78
C LEU A 56 9.54 12.32 -17.70
N SER A 57 8.77 11.99 -18.74
CA SER A 57 8.27 12.96 -19.72
C SER A 57 6.82 13.41 -19.46
N ASP A 58 5.97 12.55 -18.88
CA ASP A 58 4.55 12.84 -18.66
C ASP A 58 4.26 13.39 -17.24
N LEU A 59 4.39 14.72 -17.10
CA LEU A 59 4.17 15.45 -15.84
C LEU A 59 2.76 15.31 -15.24
N GLY A 60 1.71 15.27 -16.07
CA GLY A 60 0.32 15.17 -15.58
C GLY A 60 0.01 13.82 -14.88
N PRO A 61 0.23 12.69 -15.57
CA PRO A 61 0.12 11.36 -14.97
C PRO A 61 1.07 11.13 -13.78
N ALA A 62 2.26 11.74 -13.81
CA ALA A 62 3.21 11.69 -12.70
C ALA A 62 2.70 12.42 -11.46
N ALA A 63 2.20 13.65 -11.62
CA ALA A 63 1.66 14.46 -10.52
C ALA A 63 0.48 13.76 -9.83
N THR A 64 -0.44 13.20 -10.60
CA THR A 64 -1.59 12.47 -10.05
C THR A 64 -1.18 11.18 -9.32
N GLY A 65 -0.17 10.46 -9.83
CA GLY A 65 0.34 9.25 -9.19
C GLY A 65 1.08 9.55 -7.90
N LEU A 66 1.92 10.59 -7.91
CA LEU A 66 2.64 11.06 -6.74
C LEU A 66 1.70 11.60 -5.66
N LEU A 67 0.69 12.39 -6.07
CA LEU A 67 -0.33 12.90 -5.15
C LEU A 67 -1.14 11.76 -4.52
N ALA A 68 -1.54 10.77 -5.31
CA ALA A 68 -2.24 9.59 -4.80
C ALA A 68 -1.35 8.83 -3.79
N GLY A 69 -0.09 8.56 -4.13
CA GLY A 69 0.87 7.92 -3.22
C GLY A 69 1.08 8.73 -1.94
N LEU A 70 1.15 10.05 -2.03
CA LEU A 70 1.28 10.94 -0.88
C LEU A 70 0.03 10.90 0.02
N MET A 71 -1.18 10.93 -0.56
CA MET A 71 -2.43 10.81 0.19
C MET A 71 -2.55 9.44 0.89
N PHE A 72 -2.17 8.35 0.22
CA PHE A 72 -2.13 7.02 0.84
C PHE A 72 -1.09 6.92 1.95
N GLY A 73 0.09 7.53 1.75
CA GLY A 73 1.11 7.62 2.78
C GLY A 73 0.65 8.38 4.02
N LEU A 74 0.04 9.55 3.82
CA LEU A 74 -0.56 10.33 4.92
C LEU A 74 -1.65 9.56 5.64
N ALA A 75 -2.50 8.81 4.92
CA ALA A 75 -3.51 7.96 5.55
C ALA A 75 -2.87 6.85 6.41
N ALA A 76 -1.85 6.16 5.90
CA ALA A 76 -1.15 5.10 6.64
C ALA A 76 -0.48 5.63 7.93
N ILE A 77 0.14 6.81 7.83
CA ILE A 77 0.74 7.53 8.97
C ILE A 77 -0.34 7.95 9.95
N GLY A 78 -1.46 8.50 9.46
CA GLY A 78 -2.62 8.86 10.29
C GLY A 78 -3.21 7.66 11.04
N PHE A 79 -3.32 6.49 10.40
CA PHE A 79 -3.77 5.25 11.05
C PHE A 79 -2.81 4.83 12.15
N ARG A 80 -1.50 4.81 11.87
CA ARG A 80 -0.50 4.50 12.90
C ARG A 80 -0.52 5.49 14.06
N GLY A 81 -0.57 6.80 13.77
CA GLY A 81 -0.69 7.84 14.77
C GLY A 81 -1.95 7.66 15.63
N GLY A 82 -3.09 7.35 15.03
CA GLY A 82 -4.33 7.03 15.74
C GLY A 82 -4.21 5.80 16.63
N ILE A 83 -3.54 4.74 16.15
CA ILE A 83 -3.31 3.51 16.93
C ILE A 83 -2.45 3.81 18.16
N LEU A 84 -1.40 4.62 17.99
CA LEU A 84 -0.47 4.98 19.08
C LEU A 84 -1.08 5.99 20.07
N ALA A 85 -2.02 6.83 19.63
CA ALA A 85 -2.69 7.82 20.46
C ALA A 85 -3.75 7.22 21.41
N LEU A 86 -4.19 5.97 21.18
CA LEU A 86 -5.15 5.32 22.08
C LEU A 86 -4.48 5.01 23.44
N PRO A 87 -5.00 5.56 24.56
CA PRO A 87 -4.35 5.43 25.87
C PRO A 87 -4.40 3.99 26.39
N GLU A 88 -5.47 3.25 26.09
CA GLU A 88 -5.74 1.92 26.65
C GLU A 88 -5.88 0.83 25.57
N GLY A 89 -5.73 -0.43 25.99
CA GLY A 89 -5.85 -1.61 25.14
C GLY A 89 -4.52 -2.14 24.60
N GLY A 90 -4.42 -3.47 24.43
CA GLY A 90 -3.29 -4.10 23.76
C GLY A 90 -3.25 -3.79 22.26
N PHE A 91 -2.18 -4.18 21.57
CA PHE A 91 -1.97 -3.88 20.14
C PHE A 91 -3.17 -4.25 19.26
N LEU A 92 -3.82 -5.39 19.53
CA LEU A 92 -4.97 -5.86 18.77
C LEU A 92 -6.21 -4.98 18.97
N ILE A 93 -6.48 -4.55 20.20
CA ILE A 93 -7.64 -3.69 20.50
C ILE A 93 -7.44 -2.32 19.84
N ARG A 94 -6.25 -1.73 19.97
CA ARG A 94 -5.93 -0.45 19.34
C ARG A 94 -6.05 -0.51 17.81
N ALA A 95 -5.45 -1.54 17.20
CA ALA A 95 -5.56 -1.78 15.75
C ALA A 95 -7.01 -1.93 15.29
N SER A 96 -7.81 -2.76 15.99
CA SER A 96 -9.21 -3.02 15.64
C SER A 96 -10.08 -1.76 15.76
N THR A 97 -9.90 -0.99 16.84
CA THR A 97 -10.68 0.25 17.07
C THR A 97 -10.41 1.26 15.97
N VAL A 98 -9.15 1.51 15.63
CA VAL A 98 -8.81 2.45 14.56
C VAL A 98 -9.24 1.93 13.19
N LEU A 99 -9.19 0.61 12.95
CA LEU A 99 -9.75 0.01 11.74
C LEU A 99 -11.25 0.28 11.62
N VAL A 100 -12.03 0.00 12.66
CA VAL A 100 -13.49 0.21 12.65
C VAL A 100 -13.81 1.68 12.39
N LEU A 101 -13.14 2.60 13.10
CA LEU A 101 -13.31 4.05 12.88
C LEU A 101 -12.98 4.44 11.43
N SER A 102 -11.88 3.90 10.89
CA SER A 102 -11.44 4.18 9.52
C SER A 102 -12.44 3.67 8.48
N LEU A 103 -12.95 2.44 8.65
CA LEU A 103 -13.95 1.85 7.77
C LEU A 103 -15.29 2.59 7.86
N VAL A 104 -15.71 3.03 9.03
CA VAL A 104 -16.94 3.83 9.22
C VAL A 104 -16.82 5.17 8.49
N ILE A 105 -15.69 5.88 8.65
CA ILE A 105 -15.46 7.15 7.97
C ILE A 105 -15.41 6.96 6.45
N GLN A 106 -14.63 6.00 5.96
CA GLN A 106 -14.50 5.73 4.53
C GLN A 106 -15.83 5.31 3.90
N SER A 107 -16.58 4.43 4.57
CA SER A 107 -17.89 3.96 4.09
C SER A 107 -18.92 5.09 4.12
N GLY A 108 -18.93 5.92 5.17
CA GLY A 108 -19.82 7.08 5.28
C GLY A 108 -19.55 8.13 4.21
N LEU A 109 -18.29 8.44 3.95
CA LEU A 109 -17.89 9.38 2.88
C LEU A 109 -18.28 8.85 1.50
N LEU A 110 -18.01 7.57 1.24
CA LEU A 110 -18.39 6.95 -0.04
C LEU A 110 -19.92 6.91 -0.21
N LEU A 111 -20.66 6.59 0.85
CA LEU A 111 -22.12 6.58 0.85
C LEU A 111 -22.68 7.98 0.56
N LEU A 112 -22.15 9.01 1.23
CA LEU A 112 -22.55 10.40 1.00
C LEU A 112 -22.25 10.82 -0.43
N TRP A 113 -21.06 10.50 -0.94
CA TRP A 113 -20.67 10.78 -2.32
C TRP A 113 -21.64 10.14 -3.32
N LEU A 114 -21.93 8.85 -3.18
CA LEU A 114 -22.88 8.15 -4.05
C LEU A 114 -24.30 8.69 -3.90
N ALA A 115 -24.73 9.09 -2.71
CA ALA A 115 -26.06 9.67 -2.50
C ALA A 115 -26.23 11.05 -3.18
N LEU A 116 -25.15 11.84 -3.23
CA LEU A 116 -25.16 13.18 -3.83
C LEU A 116 -24.99 13.14 -5.36
N PHE A 117 -24.08 12.31 -5.86
CA PHE A 117 -23.68 12.32 -7.27
C PHE A 117 -24.22 11.14 -8.08
N GLU A 118 -24.41 9.96 -7.47
CA GLU A 118 -24.64 8.70 -8.20
C GLU A 118 -25.68 7.78 -7.52
N ARG A 119 -26.91 8.28 -7.34
CA ARG A 119 -27.98 7.56 -6.63
C ARG A 119 -28.33 6.20 -7.24
N LYS A 120 -28.23 6.07 -8.57
CA LYS A 120 -28.50 4.81 -9.27
C LYS A 120 -27.49 3.73 -8.88
N ALA A 121 -26.20 4.08 -8.82
CA ALA A 121 -25.15 3.17 -8.37
C ALA A 121 -25.39 2.74 -6.93
N LEU A 122 -25.78 3.67 -6.05
CA LEU A 122 -26.11 3.37 -4.66
C LEU A 122 -27.25 2.33 -4.55
N THR A 123 -28.36 2.53 -5.26
CA THR A 123 -29.48 1.58 -5.25
C THR A 123 -29.09 0.21 -5.83
N ALA A 124 -28.24 0.20 -6.86
CA ALA A 124 -27.75 -1.04 -7.46
C ALA A 124 -26.84 -1.82 -6.50
N SER A 125 -26.02 -1.14 -5.68
CA SER A 125 -25.19 -1.78 -4.65
C SER A 125 -26.03 -2.57 -3.65
N PHE A 126 -27.21 -2.08 -3.27
CA PHE A 126 -28.13 -2.82 -2.39
C PHE A 126 -28.72 -4.06 -3.06
N GLY A 127 -28.79 -4.12 -4.39
CA GLY A 127 -29.26 -5.31 -5.12
C GLY A 127 -28.31 -6.52 -5.02
N VAL A 128 -27.01 -6.27 -4.84
CA VAL A 128 -25.96 -7.31 -4.77
C VAL A 128 -25.36 -7.50 -3.37
N TRP A 129 -26.08 -7.02 -2.35
CA TRP A 129 -25.60 -6.92 -0.96
C TRP A 129 -24.99 -8.22 -0.41
N ARG A 130 -25.51 -9.41 -0.78
CA ARG A 130 -24.98 -10.70 -0.30
C ARG A 130 -23.55 -10.96 -0.75
N THR A 131 -23.27 -10.73 -2.03
CA THR A 131 -21.92 -10.90 -2.58
C THR A 131 -21.01 -9.79 -2.09
N SER A 132 -21.54 -8.56 -1.95
CA SER A 132 -20.81 -7.42 -1.39
C SER A 132 -20.44 -7.60 0.08
N LEU A 133 -21.26 -8.30 0.88
CA LEU A 133 -20.93 -8.59 2.29
C LEU A 133 -19.71 -9.50 2.39
N LEU A 134 -19.62 -10.55 1.57
CA LEU A 134 -18.47 -11.45 1.60
C LEU A 134 -17.20 -10.73 1.14
N ALA A 135 -17.29 -9.97 0.05
CA ALA A 135 -16.17 -9.16 -0.45
C ALA A 135 -15.74 -8.10 0.58
N GLY A 136 -16.70 -7.43 1.22
CA GLY A 136 -16.46 -6.43 2.26
C GLY A 136 -15.83 -7.04 3.51
N PHE A 137 -16.30 -8.20 3.95
CA PHE A 137 -15.72 -8.94 5.08
C PHE A 137 -14.26 -9.33 4.79
N LEU A 138 -13.98 -9.91 3.62
CA LEU A 138 -12.62 -10.27 3.23
C LEU A 138 -11.71 -9.04 3.15
N GLY A 139 -12.22 -7.91 2.64
CA GLY A 139 -11.50 -6.64 2.62
C GLY A 139 -11.20 -6.09 4.01
N ALA A 140 -12.18 -6.11 4.92
CA ALA A 140 -12.00 -5.69 6.32
C ALA A 140 -11.04 -6.63 7.06
N PHE A 141 -11.14 -7.94 6.81
CA PHE A 141 -10.25 -8.95 7.37
C PHE A 141 -8.81 -8.76 6.91
N ALA A 142 -8.58 -8.51 5.62
CA ALA A 142 -7.25 -8.17 5.10
C ALA A 142 -6.73 -6.86 5.72
N SER A 143 -7.59 -5.84 5.85
CA SER A 143 -7.24 -4.55 6.46
C SER A 143 -6.84 -4.70 7.94
N GLN A 144 -7.42 -5.66 8.65
CA GLN A 144 -7.03 -5.94 10.04
C GLN A 144 -5.56 -6.34 10.16
N PHE A 145 -5.02 -7.14 9.24
CA PHE A 145 -3.59 -7.49 9.26
C PHE A 145 -2.69 -6.29 9.01
N TRP A 146 -3.12 -5.35 8.15
CA TRP A 146 -2.41 -4.09 7.94
C TRP A 146 -2.36 -3.25 9.21
N PHE A 147 -3.51 -3.10 9.90
CA PHE A 147 -3.60 -2.29 11.12
C PHE A 147 -2.84 -2.92 12.29
N ILE A 148 -2.86 -4.25 12.41
CA ILE A 148 -2.00 -4.97 13.35
C ILE A 148 -0.53 -4.69 13.02
N GLY A 149 -0.13 -4.76 11.74
CA GLY A 149 1.21 -4.38 11.31
C GLY A 149 1.60 -2.97 11.75
N PHE A 150 0.72 -1.98 11.50
CA PHE A 150 0.94 -0.59 11.90
C PHE A 150 1.01 -0.38 13.41
N SER A 151 0.44 -1.29 14.21
CA SER A 151 0.58 -1.29 15.67
C SER A 151 1.92 -1.85 16.15
N LEU A 152 2.54 -2.75 15.38
CA LEU A 152 3.76 -3.48 15.76
C LEU A 152 5.04 -2.81 15.24
N THR A 153 5.00 -2.24 14.04
CA THR A 153 6.16 -1.59 13.40
C THR A 153 5.73 -0.37 12.58
N THR A 154 6.70 0.41 12.10
CA THR A 154 6.45 1.66 11.36
C THR A 154 5.62 1.41 10.11
N ALA A 155 4.81 2.40 9.72
CA ALA A 155 3.96 2.30 8.52
C ALA A 155 4.79 2.02 7.26
N ALA A 156 6.00 2.58 7.20
CA ALA A 156 6.96 2.34 6.14
C ALA A 156 7.39 0.87 6.07
N ASN A 157 7.76 0.26 7.20
CA ASN A 157 8.21 -1.12 7.25
C ASN A 157 7.13 -2.10 6.79
N VAL A 158 5.88 -1.91 7.23
CA VAL A 158 4.74 -2.75 6.80
C VAL A 158 4.52 -2.63 5.30
N ARG A 159 4.55 -1.40 4.76
CA ARG A 159 4.36 -1.14 3.31
C ARG A 159 5.48 -1.72 2.46
N THR A 160 6.73 -1.67 2.94
CA THR A 160 7.85 -2.28 2.23
C THR A 160 7.78 -3.80 2.27
N LEU A 161 7.41 -4.40 3.41
CA LEU A 161 7.20 -5.85 3.49
C LEU A 161 6.06 -6.31 2.57
N ALA A 162 5.01 -5.50 2.43
CA ALA A 162 3.91 -5.81 1.53
C ALA A 162 4.34 -5.93 0.06
N LEU A 163 5.47 -5.36 -0.36
CA LEU A 163 6.01 -5.54 -1.71
C LEU A 163 6.29 -7.02 -2.06
N VAL A 164 6.42 -7.90 -1.06
CA VAL A 164 6.49 -9.36 -1.25
C VAL A 164 5.24 -9.89 -1.96
N GLU A 165 4.08 -9.22 -1.83
CA GLU A 165 2.86 -9.60 -2.54
C GLU A 165 3.05 -9.62 -4.06
N VAL A 166 3.91 -8.75 -4.61
CA VAL A 166 4.18 -8.68 -6.05
C VAL A 166 4.91 -9.93 -6.51
N LEU A 167 5.79 -10.49 -5.66
CA LEU A 167 6.47 -11.75 -5.92
C LEU A 167 5.47 -12.92 -5.89
N MET A 168 4.56 -12.93 -4.92
CA MET A 168 3.52 -13.95 -4.81
C MET A 168 2.56 -13.89 -6.02
N ALA A 169 2.12 -12.70 -6.42
CA ALA A 169 1.27 -12.50 -7.60
C ALA A 169 1.93 -13.03 -8.88
N LEU A 170 3.24 -12.80 -9.05
CA LEU A 170 3.99 -13.37 -10.16
C LEU A 170 4.13 -14.89 -10.09
N GLY A 171 4.36 -15.44 -8.89
CA GLY A 171 4.41 -16.89 -8.69
C GLY A 171 3.09 -17.56 -9.07
N VAL A 172 1.97 -16.99 -8.63
CA VAL A 172 0.63 -17.44 -9.04
C VAL A 172 0.45 -17.27 -10.54
N SER A 173 0.89 -16.16 -11.14
CA SER A 173 0.74 -15.96 -12.58
C SER A 173 1.54 -16.96 -13.41
N ALA A 174 2.78 -17.24 -13.02
CA ALA A 174 3.61 -18.23 -13.68
C ALA A 174 3.05 -19.65 -13.54
N TRP A 175 2.52 -19.99 -12.35
CA TRP A 175 2.03 -21.34 -12.07
C TRP A 175 0.62 -21.61 -12.61
N VAL A 176 -0.30 -20.66 -12.45
CA VAL A 176 -1.71 -20.81 -12.84
C VAL A 176 -1.94 -20.42 -14.30
N PHE A 177 -1.32 -19.34 -14.77
CA PHE A 177 -1.51 -18.84 -16.14
C PHE A 177 -0.40 -19.26 -17.11
N GLY A 178 0.63 -19.98 -16.64
CA GLY A 178 1.73 -20.47 -17.49
C GLY A 178 2.55 -19.37 -18.15
N GLN A 179 2.50 -18.14 -17.64
CA GLN A 179 3.17 -17.00 -18.26
C GLN A 179 4.68 -17.07 -18.02
N PRO A 180 5.52 -17.03 -19.07
CA PRO A 180 6.96 -17.10 -18.91
C PRO A 180 7.49 -15.84 -18.21
N VAL A 181 8.29 -16.05 -17.15
CA VAL A 181 8.93 -14.96 -16.42
C VAL A 181 10.13 -14.43 -17.22
N THR A 182 10.03 -13.18 -17.63
CA THR A 182 11.08 -12.47 -18.39
C THR A 182 12.34 -12.23 -17.54
N GLY A 183 13.50 -12.06 -18.20
CA GLY A 183 14.77 -11.77 -17.51
C GLY A 183 14.72 -10.51 -16.63
N ARG A 184 14.01 -9.47 -17.10
CA ARG A 184 13.75 -8.24 -16.34
C ARG A 184 12.95 -8.51 -15.06
N GLN A 185 11.94 -9.39 -15.13
CA GLN A 185 11.19 -9.76 -13.94
C GLN A 185 12.06 -10.50 -12.93
N LYS A 186 12.96 -11.39 -13.37
CA LYS A 186 13.91 -12.07 -12.46
C LYS A 186 14.83 -11.08 -11.74
N VAL A 187 15.37 -10.09 -12.46
CA VAL A 187 16.20 -9.03 -11.86
C VAL A 187 15.39 -8.21 -10.86
N GLY A 188 14.17 -7.79 -11.23
CA GLY A 188 13.26 -7.07 -10.33
C GLY A 188 12.96 -7.87 -9.06
N MET A 189 12.67 -9.17 -9.18
CA MET A 189 12.45 -10.06 -8.04
C MET A 189 13.67 -10.14 -7.12
N ALA A 190 14.88 -10.30 -7.67
CA ALA A 190 16.10 -10.34 -6.88
C ALA A 190 16.32 -9.02 -6.11
N VAL A 191 16.08 -7.87 -6.75
CA VAL A 191 16.21 -6.56 -6.12
C VAL A 191 15.18 -6.36 -4.99
N VAL A 192 13.93 -6.80 -5.19
CA VAL A 192 12.91 -6.76 -4.12
C VAL A 192 13.31 -7.64 -2.94
N VAL A 193 13.75 -8.88 -3.20
CA VAL A 193 14.18 -9.81 -2.14
C VAL A 193 15.36 -9.23 -1.36
N LEU A 194 16.35 -8.65 -2.06
CA LEU A 194 17.47 -7.97 -1.42
C LEU A 194 17.02 -6.78 -0.58
N GLY A 195 16.15 -5.92 -1.11
CA GLY A 195 15.64 -4.75 -0.39
C GLY A 195 14.84 -5.13 0.86
N VAL A 196 13.96 -6.12 0.77
CA VAL A 196 13.20 -6.63 1.93
C VAL A 196 14.13 -7.32 2.93
N GLY A 197 15.10 -8.11 2.46
CA GLY A 197 16.11 -8.75 3.33
C GLY A 197 16.95 -7.74 4.10
N LEU A 198 17.39 -6.66 3.44
CA LEU A 198 18.10 -5.55 4.08
C LEU A 198 17.22 -4.82 5.11
N LEU A 199 15.94 -4.62 4.81
CA LEU A 199 15.00 -3.99 5.73
C LEU A 199 14.82 -4.82 7.01
N LEU A 200 14.70 -6.14 6.86
CA LEU A 200 14.58 -7.06 7.99
C LEU A 200 15.89 -7.12 8.80
N GLY A 201 17.04 -7.16 8.12
CA GLY A 201 18.35 -7.16 8.78
C GLY A 201 18.68 -5.85 9.49
N ALA A 202 18.17 -4.72 9.02
CA ALA A 202 18.35 -3.42 9.67
C ALA A 202 17.42 -3.18 10.88
N GLN A 203 16.45 -4.08 11.11
CA GLN A 203 15.53 -4.05 12.25
C GLN A 203 15.89 -5.06 13.36
N ALA A 204 16.86 -5.95 13.11
CA ALA A 204 17.38 -6.92 14.07
C ALA A 204 18.48 -6.31 14.93
#